data_AF-A0A8T6BVK3-F1
#
_entry.id   AF-A0A8T6BVK3-F1
#
_cell.length_a   1.000
_cell.length_b   1.000
_cell.length_c   1.000
_cell.angle_alpha   90.00
_cell.angle_beta   90.00
_cell.angle_gamma   90.00
#
_symmetry.space_group_name_H-M   'P 1'
#
loop_
_entity.id
_entity.type
_entity.pdbx_description
1 polymer ?
#
loop_
_entity_poly.entity_id
_entity_poly.type
_entity_poly.pdbx_seq_one_letter_code
_entity_poly.pdbx_strand_id
1 'polypeptide(L)'
;YDTQYAMVDRDDDVKIGIKSTAILFGQYDKLIIGILQIGVLALMAIIGELNGLGWGYYWSIVVAGALFVYQQKLIANREREACFKAFMNNNYVGLVLFLGLAMSYWHF
;
A
#
# COMPACT_ATOMS: atom_id res chain seq x y z
N TYR A 1 4.05 2.46 0.44
CA TYR A 1 4.03 2.99 -0.94
C TYR A 1 5.29 3.81 -1.21
N ASP A 2 5.77 4.65 -0.28
CA ASP A 2 7.05 5.38 -0.46
C ASP A 2 8.24 4.49 -0.80
N THR A 3 8.36 3.32 -0.18
CA THR A 3 9.42 2.36 -0.56
C THR A 3 9.29 1.89 -2.00
N GLN A 4 8.07 1.77 -2.56
CA GLN A 4 7.88 1.44 -3.98
C GLN A 4 8.37 2.58 -4.89
N TYR A 5 8.19 3.83 -4.46
CA TYR A 5 8.78 4.99 -5.16
C TYR A 5 10.30 5.01 -5.04
N ALA A 6 10.86 4.73 -3.86
CA ALA A 6 12.31 4.58 -3.68
C ALA A 6 12.92 3.45 -4.54
N MET A 7 12.14 2.43 -4.93
CA MET A 7 12.59 1.40 -5.87
C MET A 7 12.71 1.91 -7.30
N VAL A 8 11.98 2.98 -7.67
CA VAL A 8 12.05 3.64 -8.99
C VAL A 8 13.40 4.34 -9.15
N ASP A 9 13.86 5.00 -8.09
CA ASP A 9 15.07 5.85 -8.12
C ASP A 9 16.33 5.13 -7.64
N ARG A 10 16.22 3.83 -7.30
CA ARG A 10 17.31 3.04 -6.72
C ARG A 10 18.62 3.10 -7.50
N ASP A 11 18.57 2.94 -8.83
CA ASP A 11 19.81 2.94 -9.65
C ASP A 11 20.46 4.32 -9.71
N ASP A 12 19.64 5.38 -9.64
CA ASP A 12 20.11 6.76 -9.63
C ASP A 12 20.68 7.10 -8.25
N ASP A 13 19.98 6.73 -7.16
CA ASP A 13 20.41 6.86 -5.77
C ASP A 13 21.76 6.20 -5.51
N VAL A 14 21.99 4.99 -6.04
CA VAL A 14 23.25 4.25 -5.89
C VAL A 14 24.40 4.99 -6.57
N LYS A 15 24.19 5.58 -7.75
CA LYS A 15 25.23 6.32 -8.48
C LYS A 15 25.65 7.60 -7.77
N ILE A 16 24.72 8.26 -7.08
CA ILE A 16 24.95 9.54 -6.40
C ILE A 16 25.18 9.39 -4.88
N GLY A 17 25.12 8.16 -4.35
CA GLY A 17 25.41 7.86 -2.95
C GLY A 17 24.29 8.21 -1.96
N ILE A 18 23.04 8.37 -2.42
CA ILE A 18 21.88 8.59 -1.55
C ILE A 18 21.49 7.29 -0.84
N LYS A 19 21.17 7.37 0.46
CA LYS A 19 20.73 6.22 1.27
C LYS A 19 19.20 6.15 1.33
N SER A 20 18.56 5.61 0.30
CA SER A 20 17.10 5.43 0.28
C SER A 20 16.64 4.13 0.97
N THR A 21 15.34 4.05 1.29
CA THR A 21 14.76 2.85 1.94
C THR A 21 14.85 1.60 1.07
N ALA A 22 14.83 1.74 -0.27
CA ALA A 22 15.06 0.63 -1.18
C ALA A 22 16.49 0.06 -1.09
N ILE A 23 17.48 0.91 -0.79
CA ILE A 23 18.87 0.49 -0.55
C ILE A 23 19.01 -0.13 0.85
N LEU A 24 18.41 0.50 1.87
CA LEU A 24 18.42 0.00 3.25
C LEU A 24 17.78 -1.40 3.38
N PHE A 25 16.65 -1.61 2.72
CA PHE A 25 15.93 -2.88 2.76
C PHE A 25 16.48 -3.90 1.76
N GLY A 26 17.18 -3.45 0.72
CA GLY A 26 17.83 -4.31 -0.26
C GLY A 26 16.86 -5.34 -0.84
N GLN A 27 17.15 -6.63 -0.64
CA GLN A 27 16.30 -7.72 -1.12
C GLN A 27 14.97 -7.90 -0.36
N TYR A 28 14.85 -7.29 0.83
CA TYR A 28 13.69 -7.41 1.71
C TYR A 28 12.65 -6.29 1.51
N ASP A 29 12.91 -5.35 0.60
CA ASP A 29 11.99 -4.29 0.20
C ASP A 29 10.53 -4.77 0.02
N LYS A 30 10.31 -5.81 -0.78
CA LYS A 30 8.98 -6.39 -1.02
C LYS A 30 8.33 -6.96 0.24
N LEU A 31 9.13 -7.68 1.05
CA LEU A 31 8.65 -8.30 2.29
C LEU A 31 8.22 -7.23 3.28
N ILE A 32 9.03 -6.20 3.48
CA ILE A 32 8.74 -5.09 4.40
C ILE A 32 7.52 -4.31 3.91
N ILE A 33 7.42 -4.02 2.60
CA ILE A 33 6.22 -3.41 2.01
C ILE A 33 4.99 -4.28 2.31
N GLY A 34 5.09 -5.61 2.15
CA GLY A 34 4.00 -6.54 2.41
C GLY A 34 3.57 -6.56 3.88
N ILE A 35 4.52 -6.58 4.82
CA ILE A 35 4.24 -6.51 6.26
C ILE A 35 3.54 -5.20 6.60
N LEU A 36 4.02 -4.07 6.09
CA LEU A 36 3.39 -2.77 6.32
C LEU A 36 1.99 -2.69 5.72
N GLN A 37 1.77 -3.24 4.53
CA GLN A 37 0.45 -3.33 3.89
C GLN A 37 -0.53 -4.15 4.74
N ILE A 38 -0.11 -5.31 5.25
CA ILE A 38 -0.91 -6.12 6.18
C ILE A 38 -1.18 -5.36 7.47
N GLY A 39 -0.19 -4.68 8.03
CA GLY A 39 -0.33 -3.83 9.22
C GLY A 39 -1.39 -2.75 9.05
N VAL A 40 -1.41 -2.06 7.90
CA VAL A 40 -2.44 -1.07 7.57
C VAL A 40 -3.83 -1.72 7.53
N LEU A 41 -4.00 -2.87 6.84
CA LEU A 41 -5.30 -3.55 6.79
C LEU A 41 -5.78 -3.99 8.17
N ALA A 42 -4.87 -4.49 9.01
CA ALA A 42 -5.18 -4.90 10.37
C ALA A 42 -5.62 -3.72 11.24
N LEU A 43 -4.90 -2.59 11.18
CA LEU A 43 -5.28 -1.36 11.88
C LEU A 43 -6.63 -0.82 11.41
N MET A 44 -6.91 -0.87 10.11
CA MET A 44 -8.22 -0.50 9.56
C MET A 44 -9.33 -1.43 10.08
N ALA A 45 -9.11 -2.75 10.10
CA ALA A 45 -10.07 -3.69 10.67
C ALA A 45 -10.34 -3.40 12.17
N ILE A 46 -9.30 -3.09 12.95
CA ILE A 46 -9.44 -2.69 14.35
C ILE A 46 -10.27 -1.41 14.48
N ILE A 47 -10.04 -0.41 13.64
CA ILE A 47 -10.85 0.83 13.63
C ILE A 47 -12.32 0.52 13.33
N GLY A 48 -12.58 -0.37 12.37
CA GLY A 48 -13.93 -0.84 12.04
C GLY A 48 -14.64 -1.45 13.24
N GLU A 49 -13.95 -2.32 13.97
CA GLU A 49 -14.49 -2.97 15.17
C GLU A 49 -14.74 -1.98 16.29
N LEU A 50 -13.77 -1.10 16.58
CA LEU A 50 -13.88 -0.09 17.65
C LEU A 50 -15.02 0.91 17.44
N ASN A 51 -15.38 1.18 16.18
CA ASN A 51 -16.47 2.08 15.83
C ASN A 51 -17.79 1.36 15.48
N GLY A 52 -17.83 0.02 15.56
CA GLY A 52 -19.00 -0.76 15.21
C GLY A 52 -19.45 -0.58 13.75
N LEU A 53 -18.51 -0.41 12.82
CA LEU A 53 -18.82 -0.19 11.42
C LEU A 53 -19.42 -1.44 10.76
N GLY A 54 -20.40 -1.23 9.87
CA GLY A 54 -21.11 -2.32 9.20
C GLY A 54 -20.28 -3.05 8.13
N TRP A 55 -20.86 -4.11 7.56
CA TRP A 55 -20.20 -4.97 6.57
C TRP A 55 -19.74 -4.24 5.29
N GLY A 56 -20.39 -3.12 4.95
CA GLY A 56 -19.97 -2.27 3.83
C GLY A 56 -18.55 -1.70 3.99
N TYR A 57 -18.14 -1.37 5.21
CA TYR A 57 -16.78 -0.96 5.52
C TYR A 57 -15.77 -2.08 5.27
N TYR A 58 -16.05 -3.29 5.76
CA TYR A 58 -15.16 -4.44 5.63
C TYR A 58 -14.94 -4.85 4.17
N TRP A 59 -15.92 -4.66 3.30
CA TRP A 59 -15.72 -4.81 1.85
C TRP A 59 -14.65 -3.87 1.29
N SER A 60 -14.55 -2.63 1.79
CA SER A 60 -13.47 -1.72 1.37
C SER A 60 -12.08 -2.23 1.76
N ILE A 61 -11.94 -2.88 2.93
CA ILE A 61 -10.69 -3.49 3.38
C ILE A 61 -10.32 -4.67 2.47
N VAL A 62 -11.28 -5.51 2.09
CA VAL A 62 -11.06 -6.64 1.16
C VAL A 62 -10.57 -6.14 -0.20
N VAL A 63 -11.22 -5.11 -0.76
CA VAL A 63 -10.82 -4.51 -2.04
C VAL A 63 -9.44 -3.85 -1.93
N ALA A 64 -9.14 -3.14 -0.85
CA ALA A 64 -7.81 -2.59 -0.57
C ALA A 64 -6.75 -3.70 -0.51
N GLY A 65 -7.06 -4.83 0.12
CA GLY A 65 -6.19 -6.02 0.13
C GLY A 65 -5.92 -6.58 -1.26
N ALA A 66 -6.94 -6.67 -2.13
CA ALA A 66 -6.75 -7.09 -3.52
C ALA A 66 -5.83 -6.13 -4.30
N LEU A 67 -5.98 -4.81 -4.08
CA LEU A 67 -5.10 -3.80 -4.66
C LEU A 67 -3.65 -3.94 -4.17
N PHE A 68 -3.43 -4.25 -2.89
CA PHE A 68 -2.09 -4.52 -2.35
C PHE A 68 -1.47 -5.79 -2.95
N VAL A 69 -2.25 -6.86 -3.15
CA VAL A 69 -1.77 -8.06 -3.86
C VAL A 69 -1.35 -7.71 -5.29
N TYR A 70 -2.13 -6.89 -5.98
CA TYR A 70 -1.77 -6.40 -7.31
C TYR A 70 -0.48 -5.57 -7.30
N GLN A 71 -0.33 -4.64 -6.34
CA GLN A 71 0.92 -3.88 -6.17
C GLN A 71 2.12 -4.80 -5.91
N GLN A 72 1.98 -5.85 -5.08
CA GLN A 72 3.02 -6.83 -4.82
C GLN A 72 3.45 -7.60 -6.08
N LYS A 73 2.48 -7.92 -6.96
CA LYS A 73 2.77 -8.53 -8.26
C LYS A 73 3.53 -7.57 -9.19
N LEU A 74 3.15 -6.29 -9.23
CA LEU A 74 3.83 -5.29 -10.05
C LEU A 74 5.30 -5.11 -9.63
N ILE A 75 5.58 -5.03 -8.33
CA ILE A 75 6.94 -4.82 -7.82
C ILE A 75 7.79 -6.10 -7.79
N ALA A 76 7.26 -7.25 -8.25
CA ALA A 76 7.92 -8.54 -8.12
C ALA A 76 9.31 -8.57 -8.77
N ASN A 77 9.43 -7.97 -9.95
CA ASN A 77 10.67 -7.87 -10.74
C ASN A 77 11.48 -6.60 -10.44
N ARG A 78 10.94 -5.66 -9.64
CA ARG A 78 11.58 -4.38 -9.30
C ARG A 78 11.89 -3.50 -10.51
N GLU A 79 11.11 -3.63 -11.57
CA GLU A 79 11.22 -2.78 -12.76
C GLU A 79 10.71 -1.37 -12.46
N ARG A 80 11.48 -0.35 -12.88
CA ARG A 80 11.21 1.07 -12.60
C ARG A 80 9.77 1.47 -12.91
N GLU A 81 9.29 1.16 -14.11
CA GLU A 81 7.93 1.51 -14.56
C GLU A 81 6.85 0.79 -13.75
N ALA A 82 7.05 -0.49 -13.44
CA ALA A 82 6.11 -1.28 -12.67
C ALA A 82 6.02 -0.80 -11.20
N CYS A 83 7.16 -0.43 -10.60
CA CYS A 83 7.22 0.19 -9.28
C CYS A 83 6.52 1.54 -9.23
N PHE A 84 6.72 2.39 -10.25
CA PHE A 84 6.01 3.67 -10.35
C PHE A 84 4.50 3.47 -10.51
N LYS A 85 4.09 2.48 -11.32
CA LYS A 85 2.69 2.09 -11.46
C LYS A 85 2.10 1.59 -10.14
N ALA A 86 2.84 0.80 -9.37
CA ALA A 86 2.41 0.34 -8.05
C ALA A 86 2.23 1.49 -7.06
N PHE A 87 3.16 2.46 -7.07
CA PHE A 87 3.07 3.69 -6.29
C PHE A 87 1.81 4.51 -6.65
N MET A 88 1.59 4.79 -7.93
CA MET A 88 0.40 5.53 -8.38
C MET A 88 -0.91 4.78 -8.07
N ASN A 89 -0.91 3.46 -8.18
CA ASN A 89 -2.07 2.63 -7.84
C ASN A 89 -2.47 2.75 -6.36
N ASN A 90 -1.57 3.18 -5.48
CA ASN A 90 -1.88 3.39 -4.07
C ASN A 90 -2.95 4.47 -3.83
N ASN A 91 -3.18 5.39 -4.76
CA ASN A 91 -4.29 6.34 -4.70
C ASN A 91 -5.65 5.63 -4.67
N TYR A 92 -5.80 4.51 -5.38
CA TYR A 92 -7.04 3.72 -5.35
C TYR A 92 -7.27 3.04 -3.99
N VAL A 93 -6.20 2.65 -3.29
CA VAL A 93 -6.32 2.10 -1.93
C VAL A 93 -6.90 3.16 -0.99
N GLY A 94 -6.34 4.37 -1.03
CA GLY A 94 -6.85 5.50 -0.25
C GLY A 94 -8.30 5.82 -0.58
N LEU A 95 -8.65 5.88 -1.87
CA LEU A 95 -10.01 6.12 -2.33
C LEU A 95 -11.00 5.07 -1.83
N VAL A 96 -10.68 3.79 -1.97
CA VAL A 96 -11.57 2.68 -1.56
C VAL A 96 -11.82 2.71 -0.06
N LEU A 97 -10.77 2.88 0.76
CA LEU A 97 -10.92 2.97 2.20
C LEU A 97 -11.70 4.22 2.63
N PHE A 98 -11.46 5.35 1.97
CA PHE A 98 -12.22 6.59 2.19
C PHE A 98 -13.70 6.40 1.89
N LEU A 99 -14.05 5.82 0.73
CA LEU A 99 -15.44 5.55 0.36
C LEU A 99 -16.10 4.58 1.34
N GLY A 100 -15.38 3.54 1.79
CA GLY A 100 -15.85 2.61 2.81
C GLY A 100 -16.23 3.30 4.12
N LEU A 101 -15.37 4.21 4.60
CA LEU A 101 -15.66 5.05 5.77
C LEU A 101 -16.82 6.00 5.49
N ALA A 102 -16.77 6.77 4.40
CA ALA A 102 -17.77 7.76 4.05
C ALA A 102 -19.16 7.14 3.98
N MET A 103 -19.33 6.00 3.30
CA MET A 103 -20.60 5.27 3.24
C MET A 103 -21.07 4.79 4.61
N SER A 104 -20.15 4.35 5.47
CA SER A 104 -20.49 3.87 6.81
C SER A 104 -20.99 4.98 7.73
N TYR A 105 -20.52 6.21 7.54
CA TYR A 105 -20.98 7.39 8.26
C TYR A 105 -22.08 8.18 7.53
N TRP A 106 -22.41 7.82 6.29
CA TRP A 106 -23.45 8.50 5.49
C TRP A 106 -24.88 8.17 5.97
N HIS A 107 -25.04 7.19 6.86
CA HIS A 107 -26.32 6.93 7.51
C HIS A 107 -26.59 7.94 8.64
N PHE A 108 -27.14 9.10 8.25
CA PHE A 108 -27.97 9.96 9.10
C PHE A 108 -29.43 9.86 8.66
#